data_AF-A0A9X6N290-F1
#
_entry.id   AF-A0A9X6N290-F1
#
_cell.length_a   1.000
_cell.length_b   1.000
_cell.length_c   1.000
_cell.angle_alpha   90.00
_cell.angle_beta   90.00
_cell.angle_gamma   90.00
#
_symmetry.space_group_name_H-M   'P 1'
#
loop_
_entity.id
_entity.type
_entity.pdbx_description
1 polymer ?
#
loop_
_entity_poly.entity_id
_entity_poly.type
_entity_poly.pdbx_seq_one_letter_code
_entity_poly.pdbx_strand_id
1 'polypeptide(L)' 'MKLQDDIPLTIYFEIGNTKKKIEDLLHITKGTLYRLENSTKNTVRLMLENEEIGTGKILTKNGKMYVEIVELKR' A
#
# COMPACT_ATOMS: atom_id res chain seq x y z
N MET A 1 -4.01 7.94 -32.28
CA MET A 1 -4.74 7.89 -31.00
C MET A 1 -4.03 8.85 -30.06
N LYS A 2 -4.65 9.99 -29.67
CA LYS A 2 -4.05 10.86 -28.64
C LYS A 2 -4.30 10.17 -27.31
N LEU A 3 -3.24 9.80 -26.58
CA LEU A 3 -3.41 9.41 -25.18
C LEU A 3 -4.02 10.60 -24.45
N GLN A 4 -5.05 10.32 -23.64
CA GLN A 4 -5.63 11.32 -22.76
C GLN A 4 -4.77 11.35 -21.49
N ASP A 5 -3.65 12.07 -21.55
CA ASP A 5 -2.67 12.16 -20.47
C ASP A 5 -3.23 12.86 -19.21
N ASP A 6 -4.39 13.51 -19.33
CA ASP A 6 -5.05 14.27 -18.26
C ASP A 6 -6.05 13.44 -17.43
N ILE A 7 -6.17 12.13 -17.67
CA ILE A 7 -7.07 11.28 -16.89
C ILE A 7 -6.49 11.13 -15.46
N PRO A 8 -7.21 11.59 -14.41
CA PRO A 8 -6.74 11.43 -13.04
C PRO A 8 -6.88 9.98 -12.60
N LEU A 9 -5.80 9.41 -12.06
CA LEU A 9 -5.78 8.06 -11.50
C LEU A 9 -5.46 8.11 -10.00
N THR A 10 -6.08 7.19 -9.24
CA THR A 10 -5.79 7.02 -7.81
C THR A 10 -4.78 5.91 -7.63
N ILE A 11 -3.67 6.23 -6.96
CA ILE A 11 -2.63 5.26 -6.60
C ILE A 11 -2.70 5.03 -5.09
N TYR A 12 -2.73 3.76 -4.69
CA TYR A 12 -2.67 3.35 -3.30
C TYR A 12 -1.25 2.91 -2.93
N PHE A 13 -0.83 3.21 -1.71
CA PHE A 13 0.45 2.77 -1.16
C PHE A 13 0.18 1.83 0.02
N GLU A 14 0.47 0.56 -0.16
CA GLU A 14 0.14 -0.47 0.82
C GLU A 14 1.38 -0.93 1.61
N ILE A 15 1.32 -0.84 2.94
CA ILE A 15 2.38 -1.35 3.83
C ILE A 15 2.36 -2.88 3.89
N GLY A 16 1.18 -3.48 3.77
CA GLY A 16 0.99 -4.92 3.77
C GLY A 16 -0.47 -5.30 3.94
N ASN A 17 -0.73 -6.61 3.95
CA ASN A 17 -2.05 -7.19 4.10
C ASN A 17 -1.99 -8.45 4.99
N THR A 18 -3.14 -8.94 5.42
CA THR A 18 -3.29 -10.26 6.06
C THR A 18 -4.66 -10.82 5.73
N LYS A 19 -4.77 -12.15 5.69
CA LYS A 19 -6.06 -12.85 5.57
C LYS A 19 -6.50 -13.38 6.94
N LYS A 20 -7.80 -13.31 7.21
CA LYS A 20 -8.42 -13.74 8.47
C LYS A 20 -9.75 -14.41 8.19
N LYS A 21 -10.19 -15.28 9.11
CA LYS A 21 -11.54 -15.85 9.05
C LYS A 21 -12.57 -14.76 9.39
N ILE A 22 -13.80 -14.93 8.91
CA ILE A 22 -14.90 -14.01 9.21
C ILE A 22 -15.09 -13.88 10.72
N GLU A 23 -15.05 -15.01 11.44
CA GLU A 23 -15.17 -15.03 12.90
C GLU A 23 -14.10 -14.14 13.56
N ASP A 24 -12.84 -14.20 13.14
CA ASP A 24 -11.77 -13.36 13.70
C ASP A 24 -12.03 -11.86 13.46
N LEU A 25 -12.63 -11.52 12.31
CA LEU A 25 -12.92 -10.13 11.93
C LEU A 25 -14.10 -9.54 12.73
N LEU A 26 -15.09 -10.36 13.10
CA LEU A 26 -16.22 -9.94 13.92
C LEU A 26 -15.83 -9.60 15.36
N HIS A 27 -14.70 -10.13 15.84
CA HIS A 27 -14.19 -9.91 17.19
C HIS A 27 -13.07 -8.85 17.25
N ILE A 28 -12.93 -8.02 16.21
CA ILE A 28 -11.97 -6.90 16.22
C ILE A 28 -12.38 -5.92 17.33
N THR A 29 -11.42 -5.64 18.20
CA THR A 29 -11.60 -4.67 19.29
C THR A 29 -10.40 -3.72 19.35
N LYS A 30 -10.55 -2.63 20.11
CA LYS A 30 -9.46 -1.67 20.32
C LYS A 30 -8.28 -2.40 20.98
N GLY A 31 -7.14 -2.40 20.31
CA GLY A 31 -5.92 -3.06 20.77
C GLY A 31 -5.63 -4.41 20.13
N THR A 32 -6.53 -4.96 19.30
CA THR A 32 -6.23 -6.15 18.50
C THR A 32 -5.01 -5.90 17.58
N LEU A 33 -4.03 -6.80 17.62
CA LEU A 33 -2.81 -6.73 16.83
C LEU A 33 -2.87 -7.70 15.65
N TYR A 34 -2.52 -7.21 14.46
CA TYR A 34 -2.40 -8.02 13.25
C TYR A 34 -0.97 -8.03 12.75
N ARG A 35 -0.42 -9.22 12.55
CA ARG A 35 0.81 -9.38 11.77
C ARG A 35 0.45 -9.27 10.29
N LEU A 36 1.11 -8.36 9.58
CA LEU A 36 1.02 -8.23 8.14
C LEU A 36 1.93 -9.27 7.48
N GLU A 37 1.38 -10.06 6.56
CA GLU A 37 2.08 -11.17 5.89
C GLU A 37 3.03 -10.66 4.82
N ASN A 38 2.60 -9.65 4.06
CA ASN A 38 3.37 -9.05 2.96
C ASN A 38 3.87 -7.67 3.33
N SER A 39 4.61 -7.56 4.43
CA SER A 39 5.19 -6.28 4.88
C SER A 39 6.70 -6.37 5.00
N THR A 40 7.38 -5.33 4.52
CA THR A 40 8.81 -5.13 4.72
C THR A 40 9.03 -3.78 5.39
N LYS A 41 9.97 -3.72 6.32
CA LYS A 41 10.21 -2.52 7.12
C LYS A 41 10.45 -1.31 6.22
N ASN A 42 9.64 -0.27 6.40
CA ASN A 42 9.69 0.99 5.67
C ASN A 42 9.50 0.86 4.14
N THR A 43 8.91 -0.24 3.67
CA THR A 43 8.59 -0.44 2.25
C THR A 43 7.08 -0.48 2.07
N VAL A 44 6.61 0.08 0.96
CA VAL A 44 5.23 0.00 0.50
C VAL A 44 5.18 -0.54 -0.91
N ARG A 45 4.05 -1.17 -1.22
CA ARG A 45 3.69 -1.58 -2.57
C ARG A 45 2.86 -0.48 -3.20
N LEU A 46 3.15 -0.17 -4.46
CA LEU A 46 2.38 0.77 -5.25
C LEU A 46 1.28 -0.03 -5.96
N MET A 47 0.04 0.33 -5.69
CA MET A 47 -1.12 -0.31 -6.27
C MET A 47 -1.88 0.69 -7.14
N LEU A 48 -2.12 0.32 -8.39
CA LEU A 48 -3.09 0.98 -9.25
C LEU A 48 -4.31 0.07 -9.29
N GLU A 49 -5.40 0.50 -8.64
CA GLU A 49 -6.55 -0.37 -8.35
C GLU A 49 -6.11 -1.67 -7.65
N ASN A 50 -6.27 -2.82 -8.31
CA ASN A 50 -5.92 -4.14 -7.78
C ASN A 50 -4.57 -4.66 -8.30
N GLU A 51 -3.85 -3.88 -9.10
CA GLU A 51 -2.59 -4.28 -9.71
C GLU A 51 -1.40 -3.63 -9.00
N GLU A 52 -0.43 -4.45 -8.61
CA GLU A 52 0.82 -3.98 -8.03
C GLU A 52 1.78 -3.54 -9.13
N ILE A 53 2.02 -2.23 -9.22
CA ILE A 53 2.84 -1.60 -10.28
C ILE A 53 4.28 -1.31 -9.83
N GLY A 54 4.61 -1.48 -8.54
CA GLY A 54 5.96 -1.21 -8.06
C GLY A 54 6.10 -1.24 -6.54
N THR A 55 7.27 -0.83 -6.07
CA THR A 55 7.62 -0.71 -4.64
C THR A 55 8.29 0.62 -4.34
N GLY A 56 8.14 1.09 -3.10
CA GLY A 56 8.71 2.35 -2.65
C GLY A 56 9.08 2.33 -1.18
N LYS A 57 9.95 3.25 -0.78
CA LYS A 57 10.42 3.41 0.59
C LYS A 57 9.71 4.56 1.27
N ILE A 58 9.19 4.33 2.47
CA ILE A 58 8.56 5.38 3.29
C ILE A 58 9.64 6.30 3.85
N LEU A 59 9.46 7.59 3.63
CA LEU A 59 10.23 8.68 4.22
C LEU A 59 9.30 9.57 5.04
N THR A 60 9.78 10.10 6.15
CA THR A 60 9.02 11.07 6.96
C THR A 60 9.79 12.38 7.03
N LYS A 61 9.10 13.49 6.75
CA LYS A 61 9.68 14.84 6.81
C LYS A 61 8.62 15.83 7.28
N ASN A 62 8.92 16.59 8.32
CA ASN A 62 8.03 17.62 8.89
C ASN A 62 6.60 17.09 9.20
N GLY A 63 6.50 15.88 9.76
CA GLY A 63 5.21 15.24 10.09
C GLY A 63 4.43 14.71 8.89
N LYS A 64 4.95 14.83 7.66
CA LYS A 64 4.34 14.27 6.45
C LYS A 64 5.07 13.00 6.02
N MET A 65 4.30 12.07 5.45
CA MET A 65 4.81 10.85 4.84
C MET A 65 5.03 11.07 3.34
N TYR A 66 6.13 10.54 2.84
CA TYR A 66 6.52 10.52 1.45
C TYR A 66 6.91 9.10 1.07
N VAL A 67 6.80 8.78 -0.22
CA VAL A 67 7.25 7.51 -0.76
C VAL A 67 8.26 7.79 -1.88
N GLU A 68 9.48 7.29 -1.71
CA GLU A 68 10.49 7.26 -2.75
C GLU A 68 10.32 5.97 -3.55
N ILE A 69 10.09 6.08 -4.86
CA ILE A 69 9.89 4.90 -5.72
C ILE A 69 11.22 4.20 -5.90
N VAL A 70 11.26 2.90 -5.58
CA VAL A 70 12.47 2.07 -5.66
C VAL A 70 12.46 1.23 -6.93
N GLU A 71 11.31 0.63 -7.26
CA GLU A 71 11.16 -0.24 -8.42
C GLU A 71 9.77 -0.08 -9.04
N LEU A 72 9.69 -0.12 -10.36
CA LEU A 72 8.45 -0.22 -11.12
C LEU A 72 8.46 -1.52 -11.92
N LYS A 73 7.33 -2.24 -11.91
CA LYS A 73 7.16 -3.40 -12.76
C LYS A 73 7.02 -2.94 -14.21
N ARG A 74 7.77 -3.59 -15.10
CA ARG A 74 7.74 -3.35 -16.55
C ARG A 74 6.73 -4.26 -17.22
#